data_AF-A0A1R1PRX7-F1
#
_entry.id   AF-A0A1R1PRX7-F1
#
_cell.length_a   1.000
_cell.length_b   1.000
_cell.length_c   1.000
_cell.angle_alpha   90.00
_cell.angle_beta   90.00
_cell.angle_gamma   90.00
#
_symmetry.space_group_name_H-M   'P 1'
#
loop_
_entity.id
_entity.type
_entity.pdbx_description
1 polymer ?
#
loop_
_entity_poly.entity_id
_entity_poly.type
_entity_poly.pdbx_seq_one_letter_code
_entity_poly.pdbx_strand_id
1 'polypeptide(L)'
;MLSRLEAPNPVEENNLFPPDANAKYKKNIITKSKKYKVIDSALFKLCKGIYEEVLLDNNARKVVEEIHQETHDGIENTWRRTLKNVLARQCKKDKLNWETYLWKSLLAIRTMRNLSTGFSPAELLYGVKLTTPSIWSPPAEISDLQIAIQERIDAIRTELPEIREIGRIRNLKAKQNMKERYDKHVEFRILK
;
A
#
# COMPACT_ATOMS: atom_id res chain seq x y z
N MET A 1 0.82 -10.62 38.35
CA MET A 1 0.30 -11.93 38.79
C MET A 1 -0.26 -12.65 37.57
N LEU A 2 0.57 -13.45 36.89
CA LEU A 2 0.15 -14.21 35.71
C LEU A 2 -0.50 -15.51 36.21
N SER A 3 -1.84 -15.55 36.20
CA SER A 3 -2.62 -16.75 36.49
C SER A 3 -2.28 -17.83 35.45
N ARG A 4 -1.68 -18.93 35.93
CA ARG A 4 -1.56 -20.18 35.16
C ARG A 4 -2.98 -20.69 34.91
N LEU A 5 -3.45 -20.61 33.68
CA LEU A 5 -4.63 -21.35 33.24
C LEU A 5 -4.22 -22.82 33.12
N GLU A 6 -4.68 -23.63 34.06
CA GLU A 6 -4.59 -25.09 33.99
C GLU A 6 -5.36 -25.59 32.77
N ALA A 7 -4.81 -26.60 32.09
CA ALA A 7 -5.40 -27.16 30.89
C ALA A 7 -6.79 -27.75 31.19
N PRO A 8 -7.86 -27.36 30.48
CA PRO A 8 -9.17 -27.94 30.67
C PRO A 8 -9.16 -29.44 30.30
N ASN A 9 -9.77 -30.26 31.15
CA ASN A 9 -9.95 -31.70 30.94
C ASN A 9 -10.56 -31.99 29.56
N PRO A 10 -10.15 -33.09 28.89
CA PRO A 10 -10.69 -33.46 27.59
C PRO A 10 -12.15 -33.87 27.76
N VAL A 11 -13.06 -33.02 27.28
CA VAL A 11 -14.48 -33.34 27.13
C VAL A 11 -14.58 -34.50 26.15
N GLU A 12 -15.25 -35.59 26.55
CA GLU A 12 -15.58 -36.72 25.67
C GLU A 12 -16.54 -36.26 24.58
N GLU A 13 -16.00 -35.63 23.53
CA GLU A 13 -16.74 -35.37 22.30
C GLU A 13 -16.93 -36.69 21.56
N ASN A 14 -18.18 -37.15 21.51
CA ASN A 14 -18.60 -38.22 20.62
C ASN A 14 -18.00 -38.00 19.23
N ASN A 15 -17.07 -38.88 18.83
CA ASN A 15 -16.39 -38.91 17.55
C ASN A 15 -17.40 -39.12 16.41
N LEU A 16 -18.18 -38.08 16.08
CA LEU A 16 -19.17 -38.06 15.02
C LEU A 16 -18.44 -37.90 13.69
N PHE A 17 -17.79 -38.99 13.27
CA PHE A 17 -17.51 -39.21 11.87
C PHE A 17 -18.84 -39.39 11.14
N PRO A 18 -18.96 -38.95 9.88
CA PRO A 18 -20.14 -39.26 9.07
C PRO A 18 -20.45 -40.76 9.13
N PRO A 19 -21.74 -41.17 9.23
CA PRO A 19 -22.11 -42.58 9.43
C PRO A 19 -21.55 -43.51 8.35
N ASP A 20 -21.36 -43.00 7.12
CA ASP A 20 -20.82 -43.76 5.97
C ASP A 20 -19.29 -43.65 5.78
N ALA A 21 -18.55 -43.19 6.79
CA ALA A 21 -17.12 -42.93 6.66
C ALA A 21 -16.27 -44.21 6.66
N ASN A 22 -15.58 -44.46 5.54
CA ASN A 22 -14.60 -45.55 5.40
C ASN A 22 -13.42 -45.40 6.41
N ALA A 23 -12.86 -46.51 6.90
CA ALA A 23 -11.75 -46.54 7.85
C ALA A 23 -10.52 -45.74 7.38
N LYS A 24 -10.23 -45.76 6.07
CA LYS A 24 -9.17 -44.94 5.45
C LYS A 24 -9.43 -43.44 5.59
N TYR A 25 -10.69 -43.02 5.47
CA TYR A 25 -11.10 -41.62 5.58
C TYR A 25 -10.98 -41.11 7.02
N LYS A 26 -11.43 -41.90 8.00
CA LYS A 26 -11.31 -41.57 9.44
C LYS A 26 -9.84 -41.37 9.83
N LYS A 27 -8.95 -42.28 9.43
CA LYS A 27 -7.51 -42.19 9.73
C LYS A 27 -6.85 -40.96 9.11
N ASN A 28 -7.27 -40.58 7.89
CA ASN A 28 -6.80 -39.37 7.23
C ASN A 28 -7.22 -38.09 7.94
N ILE A 29 -8.47 -38.00 8.42
CA ILE A 29 -8.96 -36.86 9.19
C ILE A 29 -8.15 -36.70 10.47
N ILE A 30 -8.00 -37.78 11.26
CA ILE A 30 -7.26 -37.74 12.53
C ILE A 30 -5.81 -37.29 12.31
N THR A 31 -5.17 -37.78 11.24
CA THR A 31 -3.78 -37.42 10.95
C THR A 31 -3.65 -35.94 10.56
N LYS A 32 -4.62 -35.41 9.81
CA LYS A 32 -4.64 -33.99 9.39
C LYS A 32 -5.03 -33.06 10.53
N SER A 33 -5.96 -33.46 11.40
CA SER A 33 -6.48 -32.64 12.50
C SER A 33 -5.48 -32.43 13.64
N LYS A 34 -4.48 -33.31 13.82
CA LYS A 34 -3.41 -33.13 14.83
C LYS A 34 -2.69 -31.78 14.78
N LYS A 35 -2.68 -31.12 13.63
CA LYS A 35 -2.07 -29.78 13.45
C LYS A 35 -2.97 -28.65 13.93
N TYR A 36 -4.22 -28.95 14.25
CA TYR A 36 -5.24 -27.97 14.59
C TYR A 36 -5.66 -28.13 16.05
N LYS A 37 -5.98 -27.03 16.70
CA LYS A 37 -6.54 -26.99 18.06
C LYS A 37 -7.63 -25.94 18.11
N VAL A 38 -8.73 -26.24 18.79
CA VAL A 38 -9.76 -25.23 19.10
C VAL A 38 -9.46 -24.68 20.48
N ILE A 39 -9.33 -23.36 20.59
CA ILE A 39 -9.11 -22.63 21.84
C ILE A 39 -10.13 -21.50 21.86
N ASP A 40 -10.98 -21.42 22.89
CA ASP A 40 -11.97 -20.37 23.09
C ASP A 40 -12.83 -20.07 21.84
N SER A 41 -13.38 -21.11 21.21
CA SER A 41 -14.21 -21.04 19.99
C SER A 41 -13.47 -20.62 18.70
N ALA A 42 -12.15 -20.45 18.72
CA ALA A 42 -11.33 -20.17 17.55
C ALA A 42 -10.44 -21.37 17.18
N LEU A 43 -10.31 -21.63 15.88
CA LEU A 43 -9.47 -22.70 15.35
C LEU A 43 -8.05 -22.20 15.14
N PHE A 44 -7.05 -22.89 15.69
CA PHE A 44 -5.64 -22.57 15.51
C PHE A 44 -4.94 -23.68 14.74
N LYS A 45 -3.95 -23.32 13.92
CA LYS A 45 -3.08 -24.25 13.21
C LYS A 45 -1.64 -24.07 13.66
N LEU A 46 -0.95 -25.18 13.89
CA LEU A 46 0.48 -25.17 14.19
C LEU A 46 1.29 -24.88 12.92
N CYS A 47 1.89 -23.70 12.88
CA CYS A 47 2.77 -23.22 11.82
C CYS A 47 4.13 -22.85 12.44
N LYS A 48 5.22 -23.51 12.02
CA LYS A 48 6.59 -23.19 12.46
C LYS A 48 6.78 -23.12 14.00
N GLY A 49 6.04 -23.92 14.76
CA GLY A 49 6.11 -23.94 16.23
C GLY A 49 5.22 -22.91 16.94
N ILE A 50 4.47 -22.09 16.19
CA ILE A 50 3.52 -21.11 16.70
C ILE A 50 2.10 -21.54 16.30
N TYR A 51 1.14 -21.36 17.20
CA TYR A 51 -0.27 -21.54 16.86
C TYR A 51 -0.80 -20.24 16.26
N GLU A 52 -1.13 -20.27 14.98
CA GLU A 52 -1.74 -19.14 14.26
C GLU A 52 -3.24 -19.39 14.16
N GLU A 53 -4.04 -18.36 14.42
CA GLU A 53 -5.50 -18.43 14.25
C GLU A 53 -5.82 -18.67 12.77
N VAL A 54 -6.68 -19.65 12.52
CA VAL A 54 -7.15 -19.98 11.19
C VAL A 54 -8.24 -18.98 10.82
N LEU A 55 -8.02 -18.30 9.70
CA LEU A 55 -9.03 -17.43 9.11
C LEU A 55 -10.21 -18.29 8.62
N LEU A 56 -11.35 -18.07 9.25
CA LEU A 56 -12.67 -18.60 8.95
C LEU A 56 -13.51 -17.47 8.34
N ASP A 57 -14.64 -17.79 7.72
CA ASP A 57 -15.46 -16.78 7.02
C ASP A 57 -15.94 -15.63 7.93
N ASN A 58 -16.05 -15.89 9.24
CA ASN A 58 -16.48 -14.91 10.24
C ASN A 58 -15.39 -13.89 10.62
N ASN A 59 -14.11 -14.24 10.59
CA ASN A 59 -13.00 -13.37 11.02
C ASN A 59 -12.09 -12.94 9.84
N ALA A 60 -12.07 -13.69 8.73
CA ALA A 60 -11.14 -13.50 7.61
C ALA A 60 -11.20 -12.08 7.04
N ARG A 61 -12.41 -11.56 6.84
CA ARG A 61 -12.61 -10.24 6.26
C ARG A 61 -12.01 -9.13 7.15
N LYS A 62 -12.23 -9.23 8.46
CA LYS A 62 -11.77 -8.23 9.44
C LYS A 62 -10.25 -8.19 9.53
N VAL A 63 -9.61 -9.36 9.61
CA VAL A 63 -8.14 -9.47 9.69
C VAL A 63 -7.46 -8.97 8.41
N VAL A 64 -8.02 -9.28 7.23
CA VAL A 64 -7.49 -8.76 5.96
C VAL A 64 -7.59 -7.24 5.88
N GLU A 65 -8.70 -6.68 6.38
CA GLU A 65 -8.91 -5.23 6.41
C GLU A 65 -7.97 -4.55 7.42
N GLU A 66 -7.73 -5.14 8.59
CA GLU A 66 -6.74 -4.67 9.57
C GLU A 66 -5.32 -4.66 8.98
N ILE A 67 -4.86 -5.76 8.37
CA ILE A 67 -3.53 -5.84 7.74
C ILE A 67 -3.39 -4.79 6.63
N HIS A 68 -4.44 -4.61 5.82
CA HIS A 68 -4.44 -3.63 4.74
C HIS A 68 -4.36 -2.18 5.25
N GLN A 69 -4.95 -1.90 6.41
CA GLN A 69 -4.91 -0.59 7.06
C GLN A 69 -3.61 -0.37 7.85
N GLU A 70 -3.03 -1.41 8.46
CA GLU A 70 -1.79 -1.33 9.25
C GLU A 70 -0.56 -1.00 8.39
N THR A 71 -0.49 -1.48 7.14
CA THR A 71 0.65 -1.21 6.24
C THR A 71 0.34 -0.11 5.23
N HIS A 72 0.49 1.14 5.67
CA HIS A 72 0.41 2.33 4.81
C HIS A 72 1.68 2.53 3.92
N ASP A 73 2.43 1.45 3.63
CA ASP A 73 3.69 1.46 2.89
C ASP A 73 3.53 1.65 1.38
N GLY A 74 2.30 1.72 0.87
CA GLY A 74 2.04 1.84 -0.57
C GLY A 74 2.73 3.06 -1.20
N ILE A 75 2.78 4.18 -0.48
CA ILE A 75 3.44 5.41 -0.94
C ILE A 75 4.96 5.21 -0.97
N GLU A 76 5.53 4.64 0.09
CA GLU A 76 6.98 4.40 0.18
C GLU A 76 7.45 3.39 -0.87
N ASN A 77 6.71 2.29 -1.05
CA ASN A 77 7.00 1.29 -2.06
C ASN A 77 6.93 1.87 -3.49
N THR A 78 5.93 2.74 -3.74
CA THR A 78 5.81 3.44 -5.02
C THR A 78 6.97 4.41 -5.25
N TRP A 79 7.38 5.13 -4.21
CA TRP A 79 8.53 6.04 -4.24
C TRP A 79 9.84 5.27 -4.52
N ARG A 80 10.12 4.21 -3.75
CA ARG A 80 11.32 3.37 -3.92
C ARG A 80 11.40 2.80 -5.34
N ARG A 81 10.28 2.31 -5.88
CA ARG A 81 10.22 1.80 -7.26
C ARG A 81 10.50 2.90 -8.28
N THR A 82 9.86 4.05 -8.14
CA THR A 82 10.05 5.19 -9.07
C THR A 82 11.50 5.67 -9.06
N LEU A 83 12.08 5.84 -7.87
CA LEU A 83 13.46 6.26 -7.70
C LEU A 83 14.44 5.27 -8.37
N LYS A 84 14.31 3.97 -8.09
CA LYS A 84 15.13 2.93 -8.70
C LYS A 84 15.04 2.95 -10.23
N ASN A 85 13.83 3.08 -10.78
CA ASN A 85 13.62 3.08 -12.23
C ASN A 85 14.25 4.29 -12.92
N VAL A 86 14.09 5.49 -12.35
CA VAL A 86 14.68 6.71 -12.91
C VAL A 86 16.20 6.68 -12.78
N LEU A 87 16.72 6.27 -11.62
CA LEU A 87 18.16 6.17 -11.39
C LEU A 87 18.81 5.15 -12.32
N ALA A 88 18.20 3.96 -12.48
CA ALA A 88 18.71 2.93 -13.38
C ALA A 88 18.79 3.39 -14.84
N ARG A 89 17.83 4.22 -15.29
CA ARG A 89 17.86 4.83 -16.62
C ARG A 89 18.98 5.86 -16.75
N GLN A 90 19.17 6.68 -15.73
CA GLN A 90 20.18 7.74 -15.75
C GLN A 90 21.62 7.17 -15.70
N CYS A 91 21.84 6.13 -14.90
CA CYS A 91 23.13 5.45 -14.73
C CYS A 91 23.38 4.35 -15.77
N LYS A 92 22.61 4.28 -16.87
CA LYS A 92 22.72 3.21 -17.87
C LYS A 92 24.13 3.13 -18.49
N LYS A 93 24.81 4.29 -18.62
CA LYS A 93 26.16 4.42 -19.18
C LYS A 93 27.27 4.24 -18.15
N ASP A 94 27.08 4.77 -16.94
CA ASP A 94 28.04 4.68 -15.84
C ASP A 94 27.31 4.28 -14.56
N LYS A 95 27.43 2.99 -14.21
CA LYS A 95 26.79 2.39 -13.03
C LYS A 95 27.64 2.55 -11.78
N LEU A 96 28.95 2.74 -11.91
CA LEU A 96 29.87 2.81 -10.78
C LEU A 96 29.64 4.13 -10.03
N ASN A 97 29.46 5.23 -10.77
CA ASN A 97 29.26 6.56 -10.21
C ASN A 97 27.78 6.95 -10.08
N TRP A 98 26.92 6.02 -9.67
CA TRP A 98 25.47 6.24 -9.60
C TRP A 98 25.07 7.41 -8.68
N GLU A 99 25.87 7.67 -7.65
CA GLU A 99 25.66 8.75 -6.67
C GLU A 99 25.63 10.13 -7.33
N THR A 100 26.47 10.34 -8.35
CA THR A 100 26.53 11.59 -9.12
C THR A 100 25.26 11.88 -9.91
N TYR A 101 24.43 10.86 -10.13
CA TYR A 101 23.15 10.97 -10.82
C TYR A 101 21.96 11.09 -9.87
N LEU A 102 22.15 10.90 -8.56
CA LEU A 102 21.05 10.91 -7.59
C LEU A 102 20.29 12.24 -7.60
N TRP A 103 21.00 13.37 -7.58
CA TRP A 103 20.37 14.69 -7.63
C TRP A 103 19.62 14.91 -8.95
N LYS A 104 20.14 14.41 -10.09
CA LYS A 104 19.47 14.48 -11.40
C LYS A 104 18.19 13.66 -11.39
N SER A 105 18.23 12.45 -10.83
CA SER A 105 17.06 11.59 -10.70
C SER A 105 15.99 12.21 -9.80
N LEU A 106 16.39 12.76 -8.65
CA LEU A 106 15.47 13.45 -7.75
C LEU A 106 14.83 14.68 -8.40
N LEU A 107 15.63 15.48 -9.12
CA LEU A 107 15.12 16.64 -9.85
C LEU A 107 14.10 16.21 -10.92
N ALA A 108 14.42 15.18 -11.70
CA ALA A 108 13.50 14.64 -12.70
C ALA A 108 12.19 14.17 -12.08
N ILE A 109 12.23 13.44 -10.95
CA ILE A 109 10.99 12.98 -10.30
C ILE A 109 10.16 14.15 -9.78
N ARG A 110 10.79 15.22 -9.28
CA ARG A 110 10.08 16.41 -8.79
C ARG A 110 9.41 17.23 -9.89
N THR A 111 9.97 17.22 -11.11
CA THR A 111 9.44 17.99 -12.24
C THR A 111 8.52 17.18 -13.16
N MET A 112 8.59 15.84 -13.12
CA MET A 112 7.70 14.99 -13.91
C MET A 112 6.26 15.03 -13.40
N ARG A 113 5.32 15.24 -14.32
CA ARG A 113 3.88 15.20 -14.05
C ARG A 113 3.43 13.77 -13.78
N ASN A 114 2.74 13.54 -12.66
CA ASN A 114 2.14 12.26 -12.34
C ASN A 114 0.78 12.14 -13.05
N LEU A 115 0.50 11.00 -13.68
CA LEU A 115 -0.75 10.72 -14.39
C LEU A 115 -1.97 10.72 -13.47
N SER A 116 -1.84 10.25 -12.22
CA SER A 116 -2.96 10.13 -11.29
C SER A 116 -3.41 11.49 -10.74
N THR A 117 -2.49 12.41 -10.48
CA THR A 117 -2.80 13.76 -9.98
C THR A 117 -2.91 14.78 -11.12
N GLY A 118 -2.25 14.53 -12.26
CA GLY A 118 -2.11 15.48 -13.34
C GLY A 118 -1.16 16.64 -13.04
N PHE A 119 -0.39 16.56 -11.94
CA PHE A 119 0.58 17.57 -11.53
C PHE A 119 1.90 16.91 -11.13
N SER A 120 2.99 17.67 -11.23
CA SER A 120 4.28 17.28 -10.69
C SER A 120 4.34 17.48 -9.16
N PRO A 121 5.19 16.73 -8.44
CA PRO A 121 5.37 16.95 -7.00
C PRO A 121 5.77 18.38 -6.66
N ALA A 122 6.58 19.05 -7.49
CA ALA A 122 6.97 20.43 -7.28
C ALA A 122 5.79 21.41 -7.43
N GLU A 123 4.91 21.20 -8.41
CA GLU A 123 3.69 22.03 -8.58
C GLU A 123 2.78 21.89 -7.36
N LEU A 124 2.57 20.67 -6.84
CA LEU A 124 1.74 20.45 -5.64
C LEU A 124 2.35 21.04 -4.37
N LEU A 125 3.68 21.12 -4.29
CA LEU A 125 4.39 21.63 -3.13
C LEU A 125 4.48 23.17 -3.14
N TYR A 126 4.93 23.74 -4.26
CA TYR A 126 5.28 25.15 -4.37
C TYR A 126 4.30 25.99 -5.20
N GLY A 127 3.33 25.36 -5.87
CA GLY A 127 2.38 26.05 -6.77
C GLY A 127 3.04 26.55 -8.06
N VAL A 128 4.27 26.15 -8.34
CA VAL A 128 5.03 26.60 -9.52
C VAL A 128 5.64 25.42 -10.24
N LYS A 129 5.72 25.54 -11.56
CA LYS A 129 6.42 24.58 -12.40
C LYS A 129 7.91 24.88 -12.37
N LEU A 130 8.69 23.99 -11.77
CA LEU A 130 10.15 24.08 -11.79
C LEU A 130 10.65 23.97 -13.23
N THR A 131 11.42 24.96 -13.65
CA THR A 131 12.15 24.96 -14.93
C THR A 131 13.54 24.39 -14.72
N THR A 132 13.99 23.54 -15.64
CA THR A 132 15.38 23.08 -15.69
C THR A 132 16.24 24.13 -16.39
N PRO A 133 17.56 24.18 -16.16
CA PRO A 133 18.45 25.13 -16.84
C PRO A 133 18.32 25.10 -18.37
N SER A 134 17.96 23.94 -18.95
CA SER A 134 17.74 23.79 -20.39
C SER A 134 16.48 24.49 -20.93
N ILE A 135 15.49 24.78 -20.07
CA ILE A 135 14.18 25.36 -20.45
C ILE A 135 13.95 26.69 -19.70
N TRP A 136 14.91 27.13 -18.88
CA TRP A 136 14.78 28.35 -18.11
C TRP A 136 14.94 29.57 -19.03
N SER A 137 13.96 30.45 -18.99
CA SER A 137 14.01 31.79 -19.59
C SER A 137 14.07 32.82 -18.47
N PRO A 138 14.81 33.94 -18.65
CA PRO A 138 14.79 35.02 -17.69
C PRO A 138 13.35 35.54 -17.53
N PRO A 139 12.87 35.73 -16.29
CA PRO A 139 11.58 36.36 -16.06
C PRO A 139 11.59 37.79 -16.58
N ALA A 140 10.42 38.34 -16.87
CA ALA A 140 10.28 39.75 -17.21
C ALA A 140 10.87 40.62 -16.08
N GLU A 141 11.46 41.77 -16.44
CA GLU A 141 11.95 42.72 -15.46
C GLU A 141 10.79 43.16 -14.55
N ILE A 142 11.00 42.99 -13.25
CA ILE A 142 10.00 43.34 -12.24
C ILE A 142 10.11 44.85 -12.02
N SER A 143 9.09 45.59 -12.47
CA SER A 143 9.01 47.04 -12.31
C SER A 143 8.81 47.46 -10.85
N ASP A 144 8.01 46.70 -10.09
CA ASP A 144 7.75 46.93 -8.67
C ASP A 144 7.82 45.62 -7.88
N LEU A 145 8.80 45.53 -7.00
CA LEU A 145 9.04 44.37 -6.15
C LEU A 145 7.89 44.14 -5.15
N GLN A 146 7.25 45.19 -4.65
CA GLN A 146 6.16 45.07 -3.68
C GLN A 146 4.93 44.41 -4.31
N ILE A 147 4.60 44.80 -5.55
CA ILE A 147 3.51 44.20 -6.31
C ILE A 147 3.81 42.72 -6.57
N ALA A 148 5.02 42.38 -7.02
CA ALA A 148 5.39 40.99 -7.28
C ALA A 148 5.35 40.10 -6.02
N ILE A 149 5.75 40.64 -4.86
CA ILE A 149 5.63 39.94 -3.57
C ILE A 149 4.14 39.70 -3.23
N GLN A 150 3.30 40.72 -3.39
CA GLN A 150 1.88 40.63 -3.09
C GLN A 150 1.18 39.60 -4.00
N GLU A 151 1.41 39.64 -5.31
CA GLU A 151 0.92 38.65 -6.26
C GLU A 151 1.35 37.22 -5.88
N ARG A 152 2.60 37.06 -5.45
CA ARG A 152 3.09 35.74 -5.01
C ARG A 152 2.41 35.25 -3.74
N ILE A 153 2.15 36.15 -2.77
CA ILE A 153 1.41 35.81 -1.55
C ILE A 153 -0.01 35.38 -1.90
N ASP A 154 -0.66 36.10 -2.81
CA ASP A 154 -2.03 35.79 -3.23
C ASP A 154 -2.10 34.44 -3.94
N ALA A 155 -1.18 34.15 -4.86
CA ALA A 155 -1.07 32.84 -5.51
C ALA A 155 -0.85 31.69 -4.51
N ILE A 156 -0.06 31.91 -3.45
CA ILE A 156 0.13 30.89 -2.39
C ILE A 156 -1.15 30.67 -1.58
N ARG A 157 -1.95 31.72 -1.36
CA ARG A 157 -3.19 31.65 -0.57
C ARG A 157 -4.35 31.03 -1.34
N THR A 158 -4.47 31.29 -2.65
CA THR A 158 -5.62 30.85 -3.45
C THR A 158 -5.27 29.66 -4.35
N GLU A 159 -4.32 29.84 -5.27
CA GLU A 159 -4.01 28.87 -6.32
C GLU A 159 -3.44 27.56 -5.78
N LEU A 160 -2.56 27.64 -4.77
CA LEU A 160 -1.89 26.45 -4.24
C LEU A 160 -2.88 25.46 -3.57
N PRO A 161 -3.80 25.89 -2.68
CA PRO A 161 -4.89 25.02 -2.22
C PRO A 161 -5.74 24.43 -3.34
N GLU A 162 -6.09 25.21 -4.36
CA GLU A 162 -6.89 24.75 -5.49
C GLU A 162 -6.19 23.64 -6.29
N ILE A 163 -4.90 23.82 -6.62
CA ILE A 163 -4.11 22.81 -7.32
C ILE A 163 -4.05 21.50 -6.51
N ARG A 164 -3.88 21.61 -5.19
CA ARG A 164 -3.86 20.46 -4.28
C ARG A 164 -5.21 19.74 -4.26
N GLU A 165 -6.30 20.48 -4.21
CA GLU A 165 -7.64 19.89 -4.17
C GLU A 165 -7.99 19.20 -5.50
N ILE A 166 -7.69 19.83 -6.64
CA ILE A 166 -7.84 19.22 -7.95
C ILE A 166 -6.99 17.94 -8.05
N GLY A 167 -5.75 18.00 -7.58
CA GLY A 167 -4.84 16.85 -7.53
C GLY A 167 -5.40 15.71 -6.67
N ARG A 168 -6.00 16.03 -5.52
CA ARG A 168 -6.65 15.09 -4.60
C ARG A 168 -7.86 14.41 -5.25
N ILE A 169 -8.77 15.20 -5.85
CA ILE A 169 -9.97 14.69 -6.53
C ILE A 169 -9.58 13.74 -7.68
N ARG A 170 -8.60 14.13 -8.51
CA ARG A 170 -8.09 13.27 -9.60
C ARG A 170 -7.48 11.99 -9.07
N ASN A 171 -6.72 12.06 -7.98
CA ASN A 171 -6.12 10.88 -7.35
C ASN A 171 -7.18 9.90 -6.82
N LEU A 172 -8.22 10.40 -6.16
CA LEU A 172 -9.35 9.59 -5.69
C LEU A 172 -10.07 8.92 -6.85
N LYS A 173 -10.36 9.66 -7.92
CA LYS A 173 -10.97 9.10 -9.14
C LYS A 173 -10.08 8.04 -9.78
N ALA A 174 -8.78 8.26 -9.85
CA ALA A 174 -7.83 7.27 -10.39
C ALA A 174 -7.81 5.98 -9.54
N LYS A 175 -7.82 6.11 -8.20
CA LYS A 175 -7.92 4.97 -7.28
C LYS A 175 -9.22 4.19 -7.47
N GLN A 176 -10.36 4.90 -7.60
CA GLN A 176 -11.64 4.27 -7.86
C GLN A 176 -11.66 3.51 -9.18
N ASN A 177 -11.20 4.13 -10.27
CA ASN A 177 -11.08 3.47 -11.57
C ASN A 177 -10.17 2.24 -11.54
N MET A 178 -9.08 2.29 -10.76
CA MET A 178 -8.21 1.12 -10.56
C MET A 178 -8.93 0.00 -9.83
N LYS A 179 -9.69 0.32 -8.77
CA LYS A 179 -10.50 -0.64 -8.03
C LYS A 179 -11.52 -1.30 -8.95
N GLU A 180 -12.29 -0.52 -9.71
CA GLU A 180 -13.28 -1.05 -10.66
C GLU A 180 -12.67 -1.98 -11.71
N ARG A 181 -11.47 -1.68 -12.21
CA ARG A 181 -10.75 -2.55 -13.15
C ARG A 181 -10.26 -3.83 -12.50
N TYR A 182 -9.77 -3.75 -11.27
CA TYR A 182 -9.32 -4.90 -10.52
C TYR A 182 -10.49 -5.84 -10.23
N ASP A 183 -11.58 -5.30 -9.69
CA ASP A 183 -12.79 -6.03 -9.30
C ASP A 183 -13.40 -6.81 -10.48
N LYS A 184 -13.28 -6.31 -11.73
CA LYS A 184 -13.71 -7.05 -12.95
C LYS A 184 -13.03 -8.41 -13.13
N HIS A 185 -11.81 -8.58 -12.62
CA HIS A 185 -11.01 -9.80 -12.77
C HIS A 185 -10.98 -10.63 -11.48
N VAL A 186 -11.68 -10.19 -10.43
CA VAL A 186 -11.74 -10.92 -9.16
C VAL A 186 -12.82 -12.00 -9.28
N GLU A 187 -12.38 -13.26 -9.35
CA GLU A 187 -13.28 -14.39 -9.18
C GLU A 187 -13.47 -14.68 -7.69
N PHE A 188 -14.73 -14.65 -7.23
CA PHE A 188 -15.06 -15.07 -5.88
C PHE A 188 -14.95 -16.60 -5.80
N ARG A 189 -13.83 -17.10 -5.26
CA ARG A 189 -13.75 -18.49 -4.83
C ARG A 189 -14.47 -18.63 -3.49
N ILE A 190 -15.60 -19.32 -3.52
CA ILE A 190 -16.20 -19.88 -2.31
C ILE A 190 -15.22 -20.93 -1.80
N LEU A 191 -14.61 -20.68 -0.64
CA LEU A 191 -13.85 -21.70 0.08
C LEU A 191 -14.86 -22.76 0.52
N LYS A 192 -14.83 -23.92 -0.13
CA LYS A 192 -15.59 -25.11 0.27
C LYS A 192 -14.83 -25.91 1.32
#